data_AF-A0A151M8B3-F1
#
_entry.id   AF-A0A151M8B3-F1
#
_cell.length_a   1.000
_cell.length_b   1.000
_cell.length_c   1.000
_cell.angle_alpha   90.00
_cell.angle_beta   90.00
_cell.angle_gamma   90.00
#
_symmetry.space_group_name_H-M   'P 1'
#
loop_
_entity.id
_entity.type
_entity.pdbx_description
1 polymer ?
#
loop_
_entity_poly.entity_id
_entity_poly.type
_entity_poly.pdbx_seq_one_letter_code
_entity_poly.pdbx_strand_id
1 'polypeptide(L)' 'MVQLVVMGVSGSGKTTVGSHLAEKLGWKSYDGDDYHPPENKKKMAEGIPLNDQGRVIWTKCHSGLLCSEENV' A
#
# COMPACT_ATOMS: atom_id res chain seq x y z
N MET A 1 -9.82 -14.97 8.01
CA MET A 1 -8.51 -14.59 7.46
C MET A 1 -8.09 -13.27 8.10
N VAL A 2 -6.84 -13.09 8.51
CA VAL A 2 -6.37 -11.84 9.14
C VAL A 2 -5.56 -11.05 8.11
N GLN A 3 -5.82 -9.75 8.01
CA GLN A 3 -5.03 -8.82 7.21
C GLN A 3 -4.41 -7.77 8.13
N LEU A 4 -3.19 -7.34 7.81
CA LEU A 4 -2.46 -6.34 8.58
C LEU A 4 -1.99 -5.21 7.66
N VAL A 5 -2.31 -3.97 8.02
CA VAL A 5 -1.85 -2.77 7.31
C VAL A 5 -0.84 -2.04 8.20
N VAL A 6 0.39 -1.92 7.72
CA VAL A 6 1.45 -1.13 8.37
C VAL A 6 1.41 0.29 7.81
N MET A 7 0.99 1.26 8.63
CA MET A 7 0.80 2.66 8.23
C MET A 7 1.73 3.62 8.99
N GLY A 8 1.94 4.81 8.44
CA GLY A 8 2.94 5.78 8.92
C GLY A 8 3.47 6.69 7.80
N VAL A 9 4.17 7.78 8.17
CA VAL A 9 4.71 8.77 7.23
C VAL A 9 5.83 8.20 6.34
N SER A 10 6.15 8.89 5.23
CA SER A 10 7.29 8.50 4.39
C SER A 10 8.58 8.50 5.20
N GLY A 11 9.43 7.50 4.99
CA GLY A 11 10.68 7.32 5.74
C GLY A 11 10.55 6.67 7.13
N SER A 12 9.33 6.35 7.62
CA SER A 12 9.14 5.72 8.94
C SER A 12 9.49 4.23 9.01
N GLY A 13 9.98 3.62 7.93
CA GLY A 13 10.41 2.21 7.90
C GLY A 13 9.30 1.17 7.70
N LYS A 14 8.12 1.56 7.18
CA LYS A 14 6.97 0.65 6.98
C LYS A 14 7.31 -0.59 6.13
N THR A 15 7.94 -0.40 4.97
CA THR A 15 8.32 -1.49 4.06
C THR A 15 9.24 -2.47 4.75
N THR A 16 10.28 -1.99 5.47
CA THR A 16 11.21 -2.83 6.22
C THR A 16 10.50 -3.69 7.27
N VAL A 17 9.65 -3.07 8.10
CA VAL A 17 8.90 -3.78 9.15
C VAL A 17 7.90 -4.77 8.55
N GLY A 18 7.15 -4.35 7.52
CA GLY A 18 6.16 -5.17 6.84
C GLY A 18 6.75 -6.42 6.20
N SER A 19 7.89 -6.28 5.50
CA SER A 19 8.56 -7.43 4.87
C SER A 19 9.13 -8.41 5.91
N HIS A 20 9.78 -7.93 6.97
CA HIS A 20 10.31 -8.80 8.02
C HIS A 20 9.20 -9.52 8.80
N LEU A 21 8.09 -8.85 9.04
CA LEU A 21 6.95 -9.46 9.71
C LEU A 21 6.30 -10.54 8.84
N ALA A 22 6.14 -10.26 7.54
CA ALA A 22 5.61 -11.23 6.59
C ALA A 22 6.51 -12.47 6.47
N GLU A 23 7.83 -12.30 6.39
CA GLU A 23 8.80 -13.40 6.38
C GLU A 23 8.65 -14.29 7.63
N LYS A 24 8.61 -13.68 8.82
CA LYS A 24 8.46 -14.42 10.09
C LYS A 24 7.14 -15.18 10.22
N LEU A 25 6.07 -14.66 9.62
CA LEU A 25 4.73 -15.25 9.67
C LEU A 25 4.44 -16.18 8.47
N GLY A 26 5.33 -16.25 7.48
CA GLY A 26 5.08 -16.94 6.21
C GLY A 26 3.96 -16.30 5.39
N TRP A 27 3.74 -14.99 5.53
CA TRP A 27 2.69 -14.24 4.85
C TRP A 27 3.23 -13.59 3.57
N LYS A 28 2.30 -13.23 2.67
CA LYS A 28 2.64 -12.35 1.54
C LYS A 28 2.67 -10.90 2.03
N SER A 29 3.66 -10.16 1.56
CA SER A 29 3.78 -8.71 1.77
C SER A 29 3.53 -7.98 0.44
N TYR A 30 2.85 -6.85 0.51
CA TYR A 30 2.61 -5.97 -0.64
C TYR A 30 2.95 -4.54 -0.21
N ASP A 31 3.69 -3.80 -1.04
CA ASP A 31 3.95 -2.38 -0.79
C ASP A 31 2.80 -1.55 -1.37
N GLY A 32 2.24 -0.66 -0.55
CA GLY A 32 1.16 0.22 -0.96
C GLY A 32 1.57 1.18 -2.08
N ASP A 33 2.85 1.55 -2.14
CA ASP A 33 3.31 2.54 -3.13
C ASP A 33 3.33 1.97 -4.55
N ASP A 34 3.37 0.64 -4.69
CA ASP A 34 3.44 -0.04 -5.98
C ASP A 34 2.17 0.13 -6.83
N TYR A 35 1.02 0.34 -6.21
CA TYR A 35 -0.26 0.45 -6.94
C TYR A 35 -0.75 1.89 -7.09
N HIS A 36 0.13 2.87 -6.86
CA HIS A 36 -0.12 4.21 -7.37
C HIS A 36 -0.12 4.22 -8.91
N PRO A 37 -1.03 4.95 -9.56
CA PRO A 37 -0.96 5.16 -11.00
C PRO A 37 0.34 5.90 -11.37
N PRO A 38 0.86 5.73 -12.60
CA PRO A 38 2.11 6.35 -13.02
C PRO A 38 2.16 7.87 -12.81
N GLU A 39 1.02 8.56 -12.98
CA GLU A 39 0.92 10.01 -12.75
C GLU A 39 1.19 10.38 -11.28
N ASN A 40 0.69 9.59 -10.33
CA ASN A 40 0.94 9.83 -8.91
C ASN A 40 2.38 9.51 -8.54
N LYS A 41 2.96 8.42 -9.09
CA LYS A 41 4.38 8.10 -8.90
C LYS A 41 5.27 9.24 -9.40
N LYS A 42 4.95 9.84 -10.56
CA LYS A 42 5.67 10.99 -11.10
C LYS A 42 5.59 12.21 -10.17
N LYS A 43 4.38 12.59 -9.71
CA LYS A 43 4.20 13.71 -8.77
C LYS A 43 5.00 13.52 -7.48
N MET A 44 4.94 12.32 -6.89
CA MET A 44 5.71 12.00 -5.68
C MET A 44 7.22 12.04 -5.91
N ALA A 45 7.70 11.55 -7.06
CA ALA A 45 9.11 11.62 -7.44
C ALA A 45 9.61 13.07 -7.63
N GLU A 46 8.74 13.97 -8.07
CA GLU A 46 9.00 15.41 -8.19
C GLU A 46 8.85 16.16 -6.85
N GLY A 47 8.53 15.46 -5.75
CA GLY A 47 8.28 16.08 -4.44
C GLY A 47 6.95 16.84 -4.35
N ILE A 48 6.06 16.67 -5.33
CA ILE A 48 4.75 17.29 -5.38
C ILE A 48 3.77 16.44 -4.56
N PRO A 49 3.15 17.00 -3.50
CA PRO A 49 2.23 16.26 -2.67
C PRO A 49 0.95 15.90 -3.43
N LEU A 50 0.42 14.70 -3.18
CA LEU A 50 -0.86 14.27 -3.73
C LEU A 50 -2.01 14.96 -3.01
N ASN A 51 -3.08 15.26 -3.75
CA ASN A 51 -4.37 15.68 -3.19
C ASN A 51 -5.24 14.46 -2.83
N ASP A 52 -6.39 14.71 -2.20
CA ASP A 52 -7.30 13.63 -1.78
C ASP A 52 -7.81 12.78 -2.94
N GLN A 53 -8.06 13.37 -4.11
CA GLN A 53 -8.51 12.63 -5.29
C GLN A 53 -7.46 11.60 -5.75
N GLY A 54 -6.17 11.99 -5.77
CA GLY A 54 -5.07 11.09 -6.08
C GLY A 54 -4.94 9.94 -5.08
N ARG A 55 -5.24 10.19 -3.79
CA ARG A 55 -5.25 9.16 -2.74
C ARG A 55 -6.45 8.22 -2.83
N VAL A 56 -7.64 8.72 -3.15
CA VAL A 56 -8.86 7.89 -3.29
C VAL A 56 -8.74 6.88 -4.44
N ILE A 57 -8.15 7.29 -5.57
CA ILE A 57 -7.90 6.38 -6.71
C ILE A 57 -6.94 5.25 -6.31
N TRP A 58 -5.91 5.59 -5.54
CA TRP A 58 -4.94 4.64 -5.00
C TRP A 58 -5.58 3.62 -4.05
N THR A 59 -6.42 4.07 -3.11
CA THR A 59 -7.11 3.16 -2.18
C THR A 59 -8.05 2.20 -2.92
N LYS A 60 -8.72 2.65 -3.99
CA LYS A 60 -9.57 1.76 -4.83
C LYS A 60 -8.77 0.69 -5.57
N CYS A 61 -7.52 0.96 -5.94
CA CYS A 61 -6.68 -0.04 -6.59
C CYS A 61 -6.26 -1.15 -5.61
N HIS A 62 -5.97 -0.79 -4.35
CA HIS A 62 -5.64 -1.73 -3.28
C HIS A 62 -6.83 -2.43 -2.65
N SER A 63 -8.04 -1.86 -2.75
CA SER A 63 -9.22 -2.49 -2.18
C SER A 63 -9.49 -3.86 -2.81
N GLY A 64 -9.05 -4.11 -4.05
CA GLY A 64 -9.10 -5.45 -4.64
C GLY A 64 -8.20 -6.49 -3.95
N LEU A 65 -7.10 -6.07 -3.32
CA LEU A 65 -6.20 -6.95 -2.55
C LEU A 65 -6.65 -7.12 -1.09
N LEU A 66 -7.29 -6.08 -0.55
CA LEU A 66 -7.78 -6.05 0.84
C LEU A 66 -9.22 -6.59 0.96
N CYS A 67 -10.00 -6.62 -0.12
CA CYS A 67 -11.24 -7.39 -0.19
C CYS A 67 -10.86 -8.87 -0.27
N SER A 68 -11.14 -9.64 0.80
CA SER A 68 -11.23 -11.09 0.64
C SER A 68 -12.26 -11.39 -0.45
N GLU A 69 -11.98 -12.36 -1.33
CA GLU A 69 -13.06 -13.05 -2.02
C GLU A 69 -13.97 -13.62 -0.92
N GLU A 70 -15.15 -13.00 -0.78
CA GLU A 70 -16.24 -13.58 -0.03
C GLU A 70 -16.65 -14.81 -0.84
N ASN A 71 -16.19 -15.98 -0.41
CA ASN A 71 -16.60 -17.27 -0.99
C ASN A 71 -18.12 -17.33 -0.98
N VAL A 72 -18.74 -17.14 -2.14
CA VAL A 72 -20.06 -17.67 -2.48
C VAL A 72 -19.91 -19.15 -2.83
#